data_AF-A0A5E4AXD8-F1
#
_entry.id   AF-A0A5E4AXD8-F1
#
_cell.length_a   1.000
_cell.length_b   1.000
_cell.length_c   1.000
_cell.angle_alpha   90.00
_cell.angle_beta   90.00
_cell.angle_gamma   90.00
#
_symmetry.space_group_name_H-M   'P 1'
#
loop_
_entity.id
_entity.type
_entity.pdbx_description
1 polymer ?
#
loop_
_entity_poly.entity_id
_entity_poly.type
_entity_poly.pdbx_seq_one_letter_code
_entity_poly.pdbx_strand_id
1 'polypeptide(L)'
;MARPGLLLLLLALRPLQPSPLPRPDTTEGKVTIVGLILSALERATLFLEERLPGVNLDGVVGFRVLEAQLRGVQEEWAADPRLRPLSLRTRRLADKLAALLRRSVFYLELSDPRYLREFLPSLQPGFWKLPCTWTHTNTSLVYPVLEPEDSFSEESSDACLVQLLGTGNSSQPCRIPDFCRTLMTQPNCSGYRLSHQLLFFLWARMQGCTEGLFHQSQHYISVFCANMMELNRRAEAIGYAYPTRDLFMENSALAFCPQDKAGCS
;
A
#
# COMPACT_ATOMS: atom_id res chain seq x y z
N MET A 1 27.76 37.40 -31.81
CA MET A 1 27.73 37.81 -30.38
C MET A 1 26.64 37.03 -29.68
N ALA A 2 27.01 35.93 -29.02
CA ALA A 2 26.08 35.07 -28.30
C ALA A 2 25.77 35.68 -26.93
N ARG A 3 24.48 35.68 -26.53
CA ARG A 3 24.00 36.29 -25.29
C ARG A 3 24.53 35.50 -24.07
N PRO A 4 25.19 36.14 -23.09
CA PRO A 4 25.76 35.45 -21.91
C PRO A 4 24.71 34.88 -20.95
N GLY A 5 23.44 35.25 -21.09
CA GLY A 5 22.36 34.87 -20.17
C GLY A 5 21.85 33.43 -20.30
N LEU A 6 22.12 32.74 -21.41
CA LEU A 6 21.60 31.38 -21.62
C LEU A 6 22.47 30.28 -21.01
N LEU A 7 23.77 30.55 -20.77
CA LEU A 7 24.68 29.58 -20.14
C LEU A 7 24.45 29.45 -18.62
N LEU A 8 23.88 30.47 -17.98
CA LEU A 8 23.62 30.47 -16.53
C LEU A 8 22.36 29.68 -16.14
N LEU A 9 21.39 29.50 -17.04
CA LEU A 9 20.20 28.67 -16.78
C LEU A 9 20.48 27.16 -16.88
N LEU A 10 21.49 26.74 -17.62
CA LEU A 10 21.86 25.32 -17.75
C LEU A 10 22.68 24.81 -16.56
N LEU A 11 23.28 25.71 -15.76
CA LEU A 11 23.99 25.36 -14.53
C LEU A 11 23.06 25.20 -13.30
N ALA A 12 21.78 25.58 -13.43
CA ALA A 12 20.78 25.42 -12.36
C ALA A 12 20.10 24.03 -12.35
N LEU A 13 20.26 23.24 -13.41
CA LEU A 13 19.80 21.86 -13.48
C LEU A 13 20.90 20.92 -12.98
N ARG A 14 21.28 21.05 -11.70
CA ARG A 14 21.90 19.92 -11.02
C ARG A 14 20.83 18.82 -10.92
N PRO A 15 21.10 17.58 -11.35
CA PRO A 15 20.25 16.48 -10.94
C PRO A 15 20.19 16.55 -9.41
N LEU A 16 19.00 16.45 -8.81
CA LEU A 16 18.87 16.31 -7.37
C LEU A 16 19.71 15.08 -6.99
N GLN A 17 20.95 15.30 -6.55
CA GLN A 17 21.69 14.27 -5.86
C GLN A 17 20.88 13.97 -4.60
N PRO A 18 20.47 12.71 -4.38
CA PRO A 18 19.80 12.35 -3.15
C PRO A 18 20.74 12.72 -2.01
N SER A 19 20.34 13.70 -1.19
CA SER A 19 21.05 14.00 0.04
C SER A 19 21.14 12.70 0.85
N PRO A 20 22.32 12.32 1.37
CA PRO A 20 22.41 11.13 2.20
C PRO A 20 21.47 11.32 3.38
N LEU A 21 20.49 10.43 3.50
CA LEU A 21 19.57 10.44 4.63
C LEU A 21 20.39 10.31 5.92
N PRO A 22 20.10 11.10 6.96
CA PRO A 22 20.77 10.95 8.24
C PRO A 22 20.57 9.52 8.76
N ARG A 23 21.58 8.95 9.46
CA ARG A 23 21.46 7.60 10.01
C ARG A 23 20.24 7.53 10.94
N PRO A 24 19.32 6.56 10.76
CA PRO A 24 18.09 6.46 11.55
C PRO A 24 18.32 6.07 13.01
N ASP A 25 19.56 5.82 13.43
CA ASP A 25 19.89 5.36 14.78
C ASP A 25 19.77 6.47 15.84
N THR A 26 19.78 7.74 15.45
CA THR A 26 19.58 8.86 16.39
C THR A 26 18.11 9.32 16.42
N THR A 27 17.64 9.78 17.58
CA THR A 27 16.28 10.34 17.72
C THR A 27 16.04 11.51 16.77
N GLU A 28 17.03 12.37 16.59
CA GLU A 28 16.97 13.50 15.67
C GLU A 28 16.88 13.04 14.20
N GLY A 29 17.68 12.04 13.80
CA GLY A 29 17.61 11.44 12.48
C GLY A 29 16.23 10.83 12.17
N LYS A 30 15.63 10.14 13.15
CA LYS A 30 14.25 9.62 13.02
C LYS A 30 13.24 10.73 12.81
N VAL A 31 13.31 11.81 13.59
CA VAL A 31 12.41 12.97 13.45
C VAL A 31 12.55 13.61 12.07
N THR A 32 13.78 13.76 11.56
CA THR A 32 14.03 14.30 10.22
C THR A 32 13.44 13.39 9.12
N ILE A 33 13.72 12.09 9.17
CA ILE A 33 13.21 11.12 8.19
C ILE A 33 11.68 11.11 8.18
N VAL A 34 11.05 11.02 9.36
CA VAL A 34 9.59 11.09 9.49
C VAL A 34 9.05 12.41 8.93
N GLY A 35 9.72 13.53 9.20
CA GLY A 35 9.36 14.83 8.65
C GLY A 35 9.37 14.88 7.12
N LEU A 36 10.32 14.19 6.48
CA LEU A 36 10.40 14.05 5.02
C LEU A 36 9.29 13.15 4.48
N ILE A 37 9.03 12.01 5.15
CA ILE A 37 7.95 11.08 4.80
C ILE A 37 6.61 11.81 4.83
N LEU A 38 6.28 12.48 5.94
CA LEU A 38 5.02 13.23 6.08
C LEU A 38 4.90 14.32 5.00
N SER A 39 6.00 15.00 4.65
CA SER A 39 5.98 15.98 3.55
C SER A 39 5.69 15.34 2.19
N ALA A 40 6.18 14.12 1.94
CA ALA A 40 5.87 13.38 0.72
C ALA A 40 4.40 12.93 0.68
N LEU A 41 3.88 12.42 1.80
CA LEU A 41 2.49 11.98 1.92
C LEU A 41 1.50 13.15 1.82
N GLU A 42 1.84 14.32 2.35
CA GLU A 42 1.08 15.55 2.15
C GLU A 42 0.99 15.95 0.67
N ARG A 43 2.09 15.85 -0.09
CA ARG A 43 2.08 16.08 -1.55
C ARG A 43 1.25 15.05 -2.30
N ALA A 44 1.32 13.77 -1.93
CA ALA A 44 0.46 12.74 -2.51
C ALA A 44 -1.03 13.02 -2.22
N THR A 45 -1.34 13.51 -1.02
CA THR A 45 -2.71 13.90 -0.62
C THR A 45 -3.21 15.12 -1.38
N LEU A 46 -2.34 16.10 -1.64
CA LEU A 46 -2.67 17.24 -2.52
C LEU A 46 -2.94 16.78 -3.95
N PHE A 47 -2.13 15.87 -4.48
CA PHE A 47 -2.37 15.29 -5.80
C PHE A 47 -3.73 14.56 -5.86
N LEU A 48 -4.08 13.77 -4.84
CA LEU A 48 -5.41 13.15 -4.74
C LEU A 48 -6.53 14.19 -4.77
N GLU A 49 -6.38 15.28 -4.02
CA GLU A 49 -7.38 16.35 -3.97
C GLU A 49 -7.59 17.01 -5.34
N GLU A 50 -6.50 17.28 -6.07
CA GLU A 50 -6.54 17.86 -7.42
C GLU A 50 -7.11 16.90 -8.47
N ARG A 51 -6.90 15.59 -8.28
CA ARG A 51 -7.30 14.54 -9.23
C ARG A 51 -8.56 13.79 -8.81
N LEU A 52 -9.23 14.24 -7.75
CA LEU A 52 -10.36 13.55 -7.13
C LEU A 52 -11.49 13.16 -8.11
N PRO A 53 -11.85 13.96 -9.13
CA PRO A 53 -12.88 13.56 -10.10
C PRO A 53 -12.49 12.41 -11.02
N GLY A 54 -11.19 12.13 -11.19
CA GLY A 54 -10.66 11.09 -12.06
C GLY A 54 -9.97 9.96 -11.30
N VAL A 55 -10.19 9.85 -9.98
CA VAL A 55 -9.63 8.77 -9.17
C VAL A 55 -10.36 7.46 -9.46
N ASN A 56 -9.62 6.36 -9.59
CA ASN A 56 -10.18 5.00 -9.66
C ASN A 56 -10.27 4.39 -8.26
N LEU A 57 -10.90 3.22 -8.16
CA LEU A 57 -11.06 2.54 -6.88
C LEU A 57 -9.72 2.19 -6.25
N ASP A 58 -8.74 1.70 -7.02
CA ASP A 58 -7.45 1.25 -6.49
C ASP A 58 -6.68 2.40 -5.84
N GLY A 59 -6.72 3.59 -6.46
CA GLY A 59 -6.22 4.81 -5.86
C GLY A 59 -6.91 5.13 -4.54
N VAL A 60 -8.25 5.01 -4.48
CA VAL A 60 -9.03 5.26 -3.25
C VAL A 60 -8.71 4.22 -2.16
N VAL A 61 -8.57 2.94 -2.52
CA VAL A 61 -8.18 1.86 -1.61
C VAL A 61 -6.78 2.12 -1.05
N GLY A 62 -5.81 2.48 -1.90
CA GLY A 62 -4.45 2.82 -1.47
C GLY A 62 -4.43 3.99 -0.48
N PHE A 63 -5.20 5.05 -0.73
CA PHE A 63 -5.33 6.17 0.22
C PHE A 63 -6.12 5.82 1.48
N ARG A 64 -7.06 4.87 1.43
CA ARG A 64 -7.74 4.34 2.62
C ARG A 64 -6.77 3.57 3.51
N VAL A 65 -5.90 2.76 2.91
CA VAL A 65 -4.83 2.04 3.61
C VAL A 65 -3.86 3.04 4.28
N LEU A 66 -3.45 4.07 3.56
CA LEU A 66 -2.60 5.14 4.10
C LEU A 66 -3.28 5.87 5.27
N GLU A 67 -4.57 6.14 5.17
CA GLU A 67 -5.33 6.77 6.26
C GLU A 67 -5.33 5.90 7.52
N ALA A 68 -5.52 4.59 7.38
CA ALA A 68 -5.40 3.65 8.49
C ALA A 68 -3.98 3.66 9.11
N GLN A 69 -2.93 3.61 8.27
CA GLN A 69 -1.52 3.72 8.70
C GLN A 69 -1.27 4.97 9.54
N LEU A 70 -1.70 6.12 9.04
CA LEU A 70 -1.50 7.40 9.71
C LEU A 70 -2.22 7.43 11.07
N ARG A 71 -3.40 6.83 11.19
CA ARG A 71 -4.10 6.72 12.48
C ARG A 71 -3.32 5.86 13.48
N GLY A 72 -2.90 4.66 13.09
CA GLY A 72 -2.14 3.78 13.99
C GLY A 72 -0.82 4.39 14.46
N VAL A 73 -0.07 5.00 13.53
CA VAL A 73 1.17 5.71 13.87
C VAL A 73 0.91 6.93 14.76
N GLN A 74 -0.18 7.67 14.52
CA GLN A 74 -0.55 8.80 15.35
C GLN A 74 -0.85 8.38 16.79
N GLU A 75 -1.55 7.26 16.99
CA GLU A 75 -1.87 6.71 18.31
C GLU A 75 -0.60 6.33 19.07
N GLU A 76 0.32 5.62 18.42
CA GLU A 76 1.62 5.26 19.01
C GLU A 76 2.43 6.50 19.40
N TRP A 77 2.53 7.50 18.51
CA TRP A 77 3.31 8.71 18.76
C TRP A 77 2.65 9.68 19.73
N ALA A 78 1.34 9.58 19.99
CA ALA A 78 0.66 10.45 20.95
C ALA A 78 1.15 10.21 22.38
N ALA A 79 1.69 9.02 22.68
CA ALA A 79 2.22 8.66 23.99
C ALA A 79 3.63 9.25 24.26
N ASP A 80 4.42 9.61 23.23
CA ASP A 80 5.74 10.21 23.39
C ASP A 80 5.69 11.75 23.23
N PRO A 81 5.93 12.54 24.29
CA PRO A 81 5.93 14.00 24.21
C PRO A 81 6.87 14.58 23.15
N ARG A 82 7.98 13.90 22.84
CA ARG A 82 8.97 14.35 21.84
C ARG A 82 8.43 14.26 20.42
N LEU A 83 7.51 13.32 20.17
CA LEU A 83 6.88 13.10 18.87
C LEU A 83 5.58 13.88 18.72
N ARG A 84 5.14 14.62 19.75
CA ARG A 84 3.87 15.38 19.74
C ARG A 84 3.67 16.27 18.50
N PRO A 85 4.67 17.04 18.01
CA PRO A 85 4.49 17.82 16.78
C PRO A 85 4.22 16.95 15.55
N LEU A 86 4.91 15.81 15.45
CA LEU A 86 4.73 14.84 14.37
C LEU A 86 3.38 14.12 14.48
N SER A 87 2.97 13.73 15.68
CA SER A 87 1.66 13.13 15.96
C SER A 87 0.52 14.08 15.55
N LEU A 88 0.61 15.37 15.88
CA LEU A 88 -0.38 16.37 15.44
C LEU A 88 -0.42 16.56 13.93
N ARG A 89 0.75 16.56 13.27
CA ARG A 89 0.85 16.65 11.81
C ARG A 89 0.23 15.42 11.13
N THR A 90 0.52 14.24 11.66
CA THR A 90 -0.02 12.95 11.22
C THR A 90 -1.55 12.93 11.35
N ARG A 91 -2.09 13.39 12.49
CA ARG A 91 -3.54 13.51 12.71
C ARG A 91 -4.21 14.39 11.65
N ARG A 92 -3.66 15.60 11.42
CA ARG A 92 -4.21 16.53 10.41
C ARG A 92 -4.22 15.92 9.02
N LEU A 93 -3.17 15.19 8.66
CA LEU A 93 -3.09 14.50 7.37
C LEU A 93 -4.14 13.38 7.27
N ALA A 94 -4.28 12.56 8.30
CA ALA A 94 -5.30 11.50 8.36
C ALA A 94 -6.73 12.07 8.26
N ASP A 95 -7.02 13.18 8.95
CA ASP A 95 -8.34 13.82 8.91
C ASP A 95 -8.62 14.43 7.52
N LYS A 96 -7.61 15.02 6.88
CA LYS A 96 -7.73 15.51 5.49
C LYS A 96 -8.01 14.36 4.53
N LEU A 97 -7.28 13.25 4.63
CA LEU A 97 -7.51 12.06 3.81
C LEU A 97 -8.91 11.48 4.04
N ALA A 98 -9.37 11.36 5.29
CA ALA A 98 -10.71 10.88 5.59
C ALA A 98 -11.81 11.76 4.95
N ALA A 99 -11.62 13.07 4.87
CA ALA A 99 -12.54 13.97 4.17
C ALA A 99 -12.50 13.76 2.64
N LEU A 100 -11.32 13.60 2.06
CA LEU A 100 -11.15 13.32 0.62
C LEU A 100 -11.73 11.96 0.23
N LEU A 101 -11.49 10.91 1.03
CA LEU A 101 -12.02 9.56 0.80
C LEU A 101 -13.56 9.51 0.86
N ARG A 102 -14.19 10.32 1.72
CA ARG A 102 -15.66 10.45 1.70
C ARG A 102 -16.16 11.10 0.40
N ARG A 103 -15.42 12.09 -0.12
CA ARG A 103 -15.74 12.75 -1.38
C ARG A 103 -15.44 11.88 -2.60
N SER A 104 -14.42 11.02 -2.55
CA SER A 104 -14.09 10.13 -3.66
C SER A 104 -15.19 9.13 -3.95
N VAL A 105 -15.91 8.64 -2.93
CA VAL A 105 -17.09 7.77 -3.10
C VAL A 105 -18.13 8.40 -4.03
N PHE A 106 -18.38 9.71 -3.92
CA PHE A 106 -19.30 10.41 -4.84
C PHE A 106 -18.82 10.34 -6.30
N TYR A 107 -17.52 10.53 -6.55
CA TYR A 107 -16.99 10.46 -7.91
C TYR A 107 -16.96 9.02 -8.45
N LEU A 108 -16.65 8.04 -7.60
CA LEU A 108 -16.70 6.62 -7.96
C LEU A 108 -18.11 6.15 -8.30
N GLU A 109 -19.14 6.63 -7.59
CA GLU A 109 -20.54 6.33 -7.94
C GLU A 109 -20.93 6.87 -9.32
N LEU A 110 -20.31 7.97 -9.76
CA LEU A 110 -20.55 8.53 -11.09
C LEU A 110 -19.76 7.81 -12.20
N SER A 111 -18.52 7.38 -11.92
CA SER A 111 -17.64 6.79 -12.93
C SER A 111 -17.80 5.28 -13.05
N ASP A 112 -17.87 4.57 -11.93
CA ASP A 112 -17.99 3.11 -11.88
C ASP A 112 -18.79 2.64 -10.64
N PRO A 113 -20.13 2.79 -10.66
CA PRO A 113 -20.98 2.41 -9.54
C PRO A 113 -21.01 0.90 -9.29
N ARG A 114 -20.68 0.08 -10.30
CA ARG A 114 -20.64 -1.37 -10.13
C ARG A 114 -19.41 -1.78 -9.34
N TYR A 115 -18.24 -1.33 -9.76
CA TYR A 115 -16.98 -1.62 -9.08
C TYR A 115 -16.99 -1.03 -7.67
N LEU A 116 -17.55 0.17 -7.47
CA LEU A 116 -17.75 0.72 -6.13
C LEU A 116 -18.60 -0.20 -5.23
N ARG A 117 -19.74 -0.71 -5.71
CA ARG A 117 -20.59 -1.60 -4.90
C ARG A 117 -19.89 -2.90 -4.51
N GLU A 118 -19.15 -3.48 -5.45
CA GLU A 118 -18.42 -4.73 -5.26
C GLU A 118 -17.34 -4.58 -4.17
N PHE A 119 -16.73 -3.40 -4.04
CA PHE A 119 -15.62 -3.15 -3.13
C PHE A 119 -15.92 -2.22 -1.96
N LEU A 120 -17.16 -1.75 -1.83
CA LEU A 120 -17.58 -0.82 -0.78
C LEU A 120 -17.17 -1.23 0.65
N PRO A 121 -17.16 -2.53 1.04
CA PRO A 121 -16.68 -2.95 2.35
C PRO A 121 -15.24 -2.54 2.64
N SER A 122 -14.34 -2.60 1.64
CA SER A 122 -12.91 -2.28 1.82
C SER A 122 -12.67 -0.78 2.04
N LEU A 123 -13.65 0.06 1.69
CA LEU A 123 -13.60 1.51 1.85
C LEU A 123 -14.18 1.99 3.19
N GLN A 124 -14.85 1.12 3.93
CA GLN A 124 -15.48 1.48 5.20
C GLN A 124 -14.43 1.75 6.28
N PRO A 125 -14.67 2.75 7.16
CA PRO A 125 -13.85 2.94 8.36
C PRO A 125 -13.79 1.65 9.19
N GLY A 126 -12.60 1.25 9.63
CA GLY A 126 -12.38 0.08 10.48
C GLY A 126 -12.25 -1.26 9.76
N PHE A 127 -12.41 -1.32 8.42
CA PHE A 127 -12.11 -2.53 7.65
C PHE A 127 -10.61 -2.88 7.75
N TRP A 128 -9.75 -1.88 7.50
CA TRP A 128 -8.31 -2.05 7.55
C TRP A 128 -7.80 -2.01 8.99
N LYS A 129 -7.27 -3.14 9.46
CA LYS A 129 -6.65 -3.28 10.78
C LYS A 129 -5.15 -3.43 10.62
N LEU A 130 -4.39 -2.58 11.29
CA LEU A 130 -2.94 -2.63 11.23
C LEU A 130 -2.40 -3.74 12.15
N PRO A 131 -1.29 -4.40 11.78
CA PRO A 131 -0.59 -5.27 12.71
C PRO A 131 -0.03 -4.50 13.90
N CYS A 132 -0.08 -5.15 15.07
CA CYS A 132 0.55 -4.66 16.29
C CYS A 132 2.08 -4.71 16.25
N THR A 133 2.67 -5.52 15.37
CA THR A 133 4.12 -5.62 15.22
C THR A 133 4.53 -5.78 13.78
N TRP A 134 5.55 -5.02 13.41
CA TRP A 134 6.24 -5.11 12.13
C TRP A 134 7.42 -6.06 12.26
N THR A 135 7.62 -6.91 11.25
CA THR A 135 8.72 -7.87 11.27
C THR A 135 9.60 -7.75 10.03
N HIS A 136 10.86 -8.13 10.20
CA HIS A 136 11.77 -8.27 9.09
C HIS A 136 11.32 -9.44 8.20
N THR A 137 11.36 -9.22 6.89
CA THR A 137 11.10 -10.28 5.93
C THR A 137 12.21 -11.33 5.99
N ASN A 138 11.84 -12.58 5.78
CA ASN A 138 12.80 -13.68 5.72
C ASN A 138 13.25 -13.88 4.27
N THR A 139 14.53 -13.61 4.00
CA THR A 139 15.11 -13.77 2.66
C THR A 139 15.11 -15.21 2.16
N SER A 140 15.00 -16.21 3.05
CA SER A 140 14.88 -17.62 2.64
C SER A 140 13.54 -17.96 1.98
N LEU A 141 12.55 -17.05 2.05
CA LEU A 141 11.23 -17.21 1.42
C LEU A 141 11.16 -16.55 0.03
N VAL A 142 12.22 -15.88 -0.41
CA VAL A 142 12.30 -15.26 -1.73
C VAL A 142 12.36 -16.35 -2.79
N TYR A 143 11.53 -16.23 -3.83
CA TYR A 143 11.50 -17.16 -4.93
C TYR A 143 12.83 -17.12 -5.70
N PRO A 144 13.39 -18.28 -6.08
CA PRO A 144 14.66 -18.34 -6.79
C PRO A 144 14.54 -17.82 -8.23
N VAL A 145 13.38 -18.03 -8.85
CA VAL A 145 13.05 -17.62 -10.22
C VAL A 145 11.64 -17.05 -10.20
N LEU A 146 11.47 -15.91 -10.86
CA LEU A 146 10.17 -15.25 -11.03
C LEU A 146 9.66 -15.55 -12.44
N GLU A 147 8.38 -15.85 -12.55
CA GLU A 147 7.69 -15.98 -13.83
C GLU A 147 7.62 -14.62 -14.55
N PRO A 148 7.83 -14.58 -15.87
CA PRO A 148 7.59 -13.38 -16.67
C PRO A 148 6.16 -12.87 -16.51
N GLU A 149 5.98 -11.55 -16.47
CA GLU A 149 4.73 -10.86 -16.14
C GLU A 149 3.73 -10.82 -17.31
N ASP A 150 3.50 -11.96 -17.98
CA ASP A 150 2.80 -11.98 -19.28
C ASP A 150 1.35 -12.46 -19.21
N SER A 151 0.87 -12.95 -18.04
CA SER A 151 -0.45 -13.60 -17.92
C SER A 151 -1.35 -13.10 -16.78
N PHE A 152 -1.02 -11.98 -16.14
CA PHE A 152 -1.88 -11.45 -15.06
C PHE A 152 -3.17 -10.85 -15.62
N SER A 153 -4.31 -11.28 -15.07
CA SER A 153 -5.63 -10.72 -15.36
C SER A 153 -6.15 -10.06 -14.09
N GLU A 154 -6.12 -8.72 -14.09
CA GLU A 154 -6.69 -7.89 -13.02
C GLU A 154 -8.16 -8.24 -12.79
N GLU A 155 -8.95 -8.35 -13.87
CA GLU A 155 -10.36 -8.78 -13.82
C GLU A 155 -10.55 -10.12 -13.09
N SER A 156 -9.68 -11.11 -13.35
CA SER A 156 -9.74 -12.41 -12.67
C SER A 156 -9.41 -12.30 -11.19
N SER A 157 -8.42 -11.46 -10.85
CA SER A 157 -8.08 -11.19 -9.47
C SER A 157 -9.20 -10.48 -8.73
N ASP A 158 -9.80 -9.46 -9.34
CA ASP A 158 -10.86 -8.65 -8.76
C ASP A 158 -12.09 -9.51 -8.53
N ALA A 159 -12.45 -10.37 -9.48
CA ALA A 159 -13.51 -11.35 -9.29
C ALA A 159 -13.26 -12.20 -8.02
N CYS A 160 -12.02 -12.60 -7.74
CA CYS A 160 -11.68 -13.34 -6.53
C CYS A 160 -11.78 -12.50 -5.24
N LEU A 161 -11.39 -11.22 -5.29
CA LEU A 161 -11.57 -10.30 -4.17
C LEU A 161 -13.06 -10.02 -3.89
N VAL A 162 -13.88 -9.91 -4.93
CA VAL A 162 -15.34 -9.75 -4.82
C VAL A 162 -15.99 -10.99 -4.19
N GLN A 163 -15.57 -12.20 -4.58
CA GLN A 163 -16.02 -13.43 -3.92
C GLN A 163 -15.59 -13.49 -2.45
N LEU A 164 -14.37 -13.04 -2.15
CA LEU A 164 -13.84 -12.99 -0.79
C LEU A 164 -14.68 -12.07 0.13
N LEU A 165 -15.04 -10.88 -0.37
CA LEU A 165 -15.87 -9.92 0.34
C LEU A 165 -17.34 -10.35 0.44
N GLY A 166 -17.78 -11.33 -0.34
CA GLY A 166 -19.18 -11.76 -0.40
C GLY A 166 -20.12 -10.75 -1.07
N THR A 167 -19.57 -9.87 -1.90
CA THR A 167 -20.31 -8.80 -2.61
C THR A 167 -20.67 -9.18 -4.04
N GLY A 168 -20.17 -10.32 -4.53
CA GLY A 168 -20.53 -10.88 -5.83
C GLY A 168 -21.80 -11.74 -5.80
N ASN A 169 -21.92 -12.61 -6.80
CA ASN A 169 -23.08 -13.53 -6.92
C ASN A 169 -23.19 -14.53 -5.75
N SER A 170 -22.09 -14.80 -5.03
CA SER A 170 -22.10 -15.50 -3.75
C SER A 170 -22.15 -14.47 -2.63
N SER A 171 -23.24 -14.45 -1.86
CA SER A 171 -23.40 -13.54 -0.72
C SER A 171 -22.63 -13.97 0.53
N GLN A 172 -21.95 -15.13 0.48
CA GLN A 172 -21.19 -15.63 1.62
C GLN A 172 -19.71 -15.22 1.51
N PRO A 173 -19.23 -14.31 2.39
CA PRO A 173 -17.82 -13.97 2.43
C PRO A 173 -16.98 -15.20 2.81
N CYS A 174 -15.68 -15.15 2.52
CA CYS A 174 -14.72 -16.23 2.79
C CYS A 174 -14.95 -17.55 2.01
N ARG A 175 -16.00 -17.65 1.17
CA ARG A 175 -16.25 -18.84 0.35
C ARG A 175 -15.63 -18.69 -1.03
N ILE A 176 -14.44 -19.25 -1.20
CA ILE A 176 -13.61 -19.05 -2.39
C ILE A 176 -13.66 -20.26 -3.36
N PRO A 177 -13.95 -20.04 -4.66
CA PRO A 177 -13.84 -21.06 -5.70
C PRO A 177 -12.40 -21.56 -5.92
N ASP A 178 -12.24 -22.79 -6.41
CA ASP A 178 -10.92 -23.41 -6.62
C ASP A 178 -10.03 -22.64 -7.60
N PHE A 179 -10.64 -21.98 -8.59
CA PHE A 179 -9.94 -21.06 -9.49
C PHE A 179 -9.20 -19.96 -8.70
N CYS A 180 -9.90 -19.30 -7.78
CA CYS A 180 -9.33 -18.24 -6.96
C CYS A 180 -8.28 -18.74 -5.99
N ARG A 181 -8.46 -19.96 -5.43
CA ARG A 181 -7.42 -20.60 -4.62
C ARG A 181 -6.14 -20.76 -5.43
N THR A 182 -6.26 -21.34 -6.63
CA THR A 182 -5.13 -21.59 -7.54
C THR A 182 -4.44 -20.29 -7.93
N LEU A 183 -5.20 -19.27 -8.33
CA LEU A 183 -4.68 -17.97 -8.74
C LEU A 183 -3.93 -17.28 -7.58
N MET A 184 -4.54 -17.23 -6.39
CA MET A 184 -4.02 -16.48 -5.25
C MET A 184 -2.87 -17.18 -4.53
N THR A 185 -2.63 -18.47 -4.80
CA THR A 185 -1.50 -19.21 -4.22
C THR A 185 -0.45 -19.64 -5.24
N GLN A 186 -0.55 -19.17 -6.49
CA GLN A 186 0.43 -19.51 -7.51
C GLN A 186 1.84 -19.05 -7.07
N PRO A 187 2.84 -19.95 -7.03
CA PRO A 187 4.19 -19.60 -6.64
C PRO A 187 4.91 -18.79 -7.73
N ASN A 188 6.09 -18.27 -7.41
CA ASN A 188 7.00 -17.61 -8.36
C ASN A 188 6.42 -16.38 -9.08
N CYS A 189 5.39 -15.75 -8.51
CA CYS A 189 4.76 -14.57 -9.10
C CYS A 189 5.54 -13.28 -8.78
N SER A 190 5.46 -12.30 -9.67
CA SER A 190 6.02 -10.94 -9.51
C SER A 190 5.02 -9.86 -9.89
N GLY A 191 5.40 -8.60 -9.68
CA GLY A 191 4.64 -7.43 -10.13
C GLY A 191 3.23 -7.38 -9.56
N TYR A 192 2.24 -6.94 -10.35
CA TYR A 192 0.88 -6.71 -9.86
C TYR A 192 0.21 -7.99 -9.35
N ARG A 193 0.52 -9.14 -9.95
CA ARG A 193 0.02 -10.43 -9.47
C ARG A 193 0.42 -10.67 -8.01
N LEU A 194 1.66 -10.37 -7.65
CA LEU A 194 2.14 -10.52 -6.27
C LEU A 194 1.43 -9.56 -5.32
N SER A 195 1.17 -8.33 -5.76
CA SER A 195 0.37 -7.34 -5.03
C SER A 195 -1.04 -7.83 -4.72
N HIS A 196 -1.72 -8.35 -5.72
CA HIS A 196 -3.07 -8.87 -5.58
C HIS A 196 -3.11 -10.15 -4.71
N GLN A 197 -2.10 -11.02 -4.80
CA GLN A 197 -1.96 -12.17 -3.91
C GLN A 197 -1.84 -11.74 -2.44
N LEU A 198 -0.99 -10.76 -2.14
CA LEU A 198 -0.88 -10.24 -0.77
C LEU A 198 -2.20 -9.57 -0.33
N LEU A 199 -2.79 -8.72 -1.18
CA LEU A 199 -4.05 -8.02 -0.91
C LEU A 199 -5.17 -9.00 -0.55
N PHE A 200 -5.29 -10.10 -1.29
CA PHE A 200 -6.28 -11.14 -1.05
C PHE A 200 -6.18 -11.74 0.36
N PHE A 201 -4.99 -12.11 0.81
CA PHE A 201 -4.82 -12.66 2.16
C PHE A 201 -4.95 -11.60 3.26
N LEU A 202 -4.56 -10.36 3.01
CA LEU A 202 -4.81 -9.25 3.94
C LEU A 202 -6.32 -9.02 4.12
N TRP A 203 -7.09 -8.98 3.04
CA TRP A 203 -8.54 -8.82 3.10
C TRP A 203 -9.24 -10.00 3.75
N ALA A 204 -8.76 -11.22 3.50
CA ALA A 204 -9.29 -12.41 4.15
C ALA A 204 -9.12 -12.31 5.67
N ARG A 205 -7.98 -11.81 6.12
CA ARG A 205 -7.74 -11.54 7.55
C ARG A 205 -8.67 -10.44 8.08
N MET A 206 -8.86 -9.33 7.36
CA MET A 206 -9.80 -8.27 7.78
C MET A 206 -11.24 -8.77 7.89
N GLN A 207 -11.64 -9.65 6.96
CA GLN A 207 -12.94 -10.29 6.92
C GLN A 207 -13.12 -11.40 7.97
N GLY A 208 -12.05 -11.80 8.66
CA GLY A 208 -12.08 -12.86 9.67
C GLY A 208 -12.12 -14.28 9.10
N CYS A 209 -11.70 -14.47 7.85
CA CYS A 209 -11.63 -15.78 7.23
C CYS A 209 -10.53 -16.64 7.88
N THR A 210 -10.90 -17.81 8.41
CA THR A 210 -9.98 -18.70 9.15
C THR A 210 -10.01 -20.15 8.64
N GLU A 211 -11.00 -20.52 7.83
CA GLU A 211 -11.20 -21.89 7.37
C GLU A 211 -10.46 -22.21 6.06
N GLY A 212 -10.17 -23.49 5.85
CA GLY A 212 -9.57 -24.01 4.62
C GLY A 212 -8.23 -23.36 4.29
N LEU A 213 -8.16 -22.69 3.13
CA LEU A 213 -6.97 -21.98 2.65
C LEU A 213 -6.45 -20.97 3.67
N PHE A 214 -7.36 -20.32 4.40
CA PHE A 214 -7.01 -19.21 5.27
C PHE A 214 -6.36 -19.62 6.59
N HIS A 215 -6.36 -20.91 6.91
CA HIS A 215 -5.54 -21.45 8.01
C HIS A 215 -4.04 -21.19 7.77
N GLN A 216 -3.61 -21.07 6.51
CA GLN A 216 -2.22 -20.79 6.13
C GLN A 216 -1.99 -19.32 5.75
N SER A 217 -2.93 -18.40 6.05
CA SER A 217 -2.82 -16.99 5.63
C SER A 217 -1.49 -16.35 6.03
N GLN A 218 -1.03 -16.59 7.26
CA GLN A 218 0.24 -16.03 7.72
C GLN A 218 1.44 -16.54 6.92
N HIS A 219 1.44 -17.81 6.51
CA HIS A 219 2.50 -18.36 5.67
C HIS A 219 2.55 -17.65 4.31
N TYR A 220 1.41 -17.53 3.63
CA TYR A 220 1.31 -16.85 2.34
C TYR A 220 1.71 -15.38 2.43
N ILE A 221 1.19 -14.66 3.44
CA ILE A 221 1.56 -13.26 3.69
C ILE A 221 3.08 -13.13 3.86
N SER A 222 3.72 -14.01 4.65
CA SER A 222 5.17 -13.97 4.85
C SER A 222 5.96 -14.23 3.57
N VAL A 223 5.52 -15.16 2.72
CA VAL A 223 6.14 -15.44 1.42
C VAL A 223 6.00 -14.24 0.48
N PHE A 224 4.80 -13.69 0.32
CA PHE A 224 4.56 -12.59 -0.61
C PHE A 224 5.28 -11.32 -0.17
N CYS A 225 5.28 -11.02 1.13
CA CYS A 225 6.06 -9.95 1.70
C CYS A 225 7.56 -10.04 1.42
N ALA A 226 8.15 -11.23 1.57
CA ALA A 226 9.57 -11.43 1.29
C ALA A 226 9.90 -11.12 -0.17
N ASN A 227 9.06 -11.59 -1.09
CA ASN A 227 9.24 -11.36 -2.52
C ASN A 227 9.00 -9.89 -2.91
N MET A 228 7.99 -9.22 -2.36
CA MET A 228 7.78 -7.78 -2.56
C MET A 228 8.95 -6.94 -2.05
N MET A 229 9.48 -7.28 -0.87
CA MET A 229 10.62 -6.57 -0.32
C MET A 229 11.85 -6.72 -1.22
N GLU A 230 12.09 -7.92 -1.76
CA GLU A 230 13.15 -8.13 -2.74
C GLU A 230 12.95 -7.27 -4.01
N LEU A 231 11.72 -7.19 -4.54
CA LEU A 231 11.40 -6.31 -5.67
C LEU A 231 11.65 -4.83 -5.34
N ASN A 232 11.30 -4.39 -4.13
CA ASN A 232 11.54 -3.02 -3.68
C ASN A 232 13.04 -2.70 -3.59
N ARG A 233 13.87 -3.63 -3.11
CA ARG A 233 15.33 -3.47 -3.09
C ARG A 233 15.91 -3.37 -4.50
N ARG A 234 15.38 -4.13 -5.45
CA ARG A 234 15.78 -4.02 -6.87
C ARG A 234 15.38 -2.67 -7.46
N ALA A 235 14.17 -2.19 -7.17
CA ALA A 235 13.73 -0.87 -7.60
C ALA A 235 14.62 0.25 -7.02
N GLU A 236 14.99 0.16 -5.75
CA GLU A 236 15.93 1.08 -5.10
C GLU A 236 17.31 1.03 -5.77
N ALA A 237 17.85 -0.16 -6.04
CA ALA A 237 19.17 -0.34 -6.65
C ALA A 237 19.31 0.30 -8.03
N ILE A 238 18.21 0.40 -8.79
CA ILE A 238 18.18 1.06 -10.10
C ILE A 238 17.71 2.53 -10.02
N GLY A 239 17.59 3.09 -8.82
CA GLY A 239 17.20 4.48 -8.61
C GLY A 239 15.73 4.76 -8.97
N TYR A 240 14.85 3.78 -8.77
CA TYR A 240 13.42 3.85 -9.07
C TYR A 240 13.18 4.25 -10.53
N ALA A 241 13.82 3.56 -11.48
CA ALA A 241 13.62 3.82 -12.91
C ALA A 241 12.16 3.53 -13.33
N TYR A 242 11.65 4.25 -14.31
CA TYR A 242 10.34 3.91 -14.89
C TYR A 242 10.47 2.57 -15.67
N PRO A 243 9.51 1.63 -15.57
CA PRO A 243 8.19 1.74 -14.92
C PRO A 243 8.11 1.28 -13.45
N THR A 244 9.21 0.90 -12.80
CA THR A 244 9.19 0.25 -11.47
C THR A 244 8.70 1.13 -10.31
N ARG A 245 8.50 2.43 -10.54
CA ARG A 245 8.02 3.39 -9.54
C ARG A 245 6.62 3.04 -9.04
N ASP A 246 5.74 2.63 -9.96
CA ASP A 246 4.35 2.37 -9.63
C ASP A 246 4.22 1.16 -8.71
N LEU A 247 4.76 0.02 -9.15
CA LEU A 247 4.87 -1.19 -8.33
C LEU A 247 5.61 -0.97 -7.01
N PHE A 248 6.64 -0.12 -6.97
CA PHE A 248 7.30 0.22 -5.71
C PHE A 248 6.36 0.94 -4.74
N MET A 249 5.55 1.89 -5.23
CA MET A 249 4.58 2.61 -4.39
C MET A 249 3.49 1.68 -3.90
N GLU A 250 2.97 0.80 -4.77
CA GLU A 250 1.96 -0.19 -4.41
C GLU A 250 2.49 -1.19 -3.37
N ASN A 251 3.68 -1.76 -3.61
CA ASN A 251 4.35 -2.62 -2.65
C ASN A 251 4.60 -1.89 -1.34
N SER A 252 5.00 -0.61 -1.37
CA SER A 252 5.25 0.15 -0.14
C SER A 252 3.96 0.44 0.64
N ALA A 253 2.83 0.61 -0.05
CA ALA A 253 1.53 0.76 0.57
C ALA A 253 1.02 -0.57 1.16
N LEU A 254 1.26 -1.69 0.48
CA LEU A 254 0.77 -3.03 0.87
C LEU A 254 1.73 -3.84 1.74
N ALA A 255 3.02 -3.49 1.83
CA ALA A 255 4.04 -4.18 2.60
C ALA A 255 3.89 -4.02 4.13
N PHE A 256 2.65 -4.06 4.61
CA PHE A 256 2.38 -4.65 5.90
C PHE A 256 2.77 -6.10 5.84
N CYS A 257 3.82 -6.46 6.58
CA CYS A 257 4.15 -7.85 6.85
C CYS A 257 3.71 -8.14 8.29
N PRO A 258 2.38 -8.25 8.52
CA PRO A 258 1.83 -8.50 9.83
C PRO A 258 2.31 -9.84 10.35
N GLN A 259 2.55 -9.94 11.64
CA GLN A 259 2.55 -11.21 12.37
C GLN A 259 1.36 -11.27 13.31
N ASP A 260 0.74 -12.45 13.40
CA ASP A 260 -0.28 -12.72 14.41
C ASP A 260 0.35 -12.70 15.80
N LYS A 261 -0.05 -11.74 16.62
CA LYS A 261 0.04 -11.85 18.08
C LYS A 261 -1.36 -12.01 18.64
N ALA A 262 -1.54 -13.00 19.52
CA ALA A 262 -2.78 -13.16 20.26
C ALA A 262 -3.04 -11.91 21.13
N GLY A 263 -4.28 -11.41 21.11
CA GLY A 263 -4.74 -10.35 22.03
C GLY A 263 -4.77 -8.92 21.48
N CYS A 264 -4.70 -8.71 20.16
CA CYS A 264 -4.96 -7.41 19.56
C CYS A 264 -6.41 -7.32 19.05
N SER A 265 -7.18 -6.39 19.64
CA SER A 265 -8.58 -6.07 19.29
C SER A 265 -8.67 -4.98 18.24
#